data_AF-A0A966W9B4-F1
#
_entry.id   AF-A0A966W9B4-F1
#
_cell.length_a   1.000
_cell.length_b   1.000
_cell.length_c   1.000
_cell.angle_alpha   90.00
_cell.angle_beta   90.00
_cell.angle_gamma   90.00
#
_symmetry.space_group_name_H-M   'P 1'
#
loop_
_entity.id
_entity.type
_entity.pdbx_description
1 polymer ?
#
loop_
_entity_poly.entity_id
_entity_poly.type
_entity_poly.pdbx_seq_one_letter_code
_entity_poly.pdbx_strand_id
1 'polypeptide(L)'
;MTERFGITYDYRCPFARLVHDHVVVALRDGADWDVTFLPFCLGQAHVEEGQTDIWDRPDDDSGLLALQVAISLRDKQPGAFLGFHLDLFEHRHNG
;
A
#
# COMPACT_ATOMS: atom_id res chain seq x y z
N MET A 1 -7.87 24.25 -5.49
CA MET A 1 -8.98 23.35 -5.86
C MET A 1 -8.42 22.00 -5.51
N THR A 2 -9.11 21.27 -4.64
CA THR A 2 -8.57 20.01 -4.13
C THR A 2 -8.56 18.96 -5.24
N GLU A 3 -7.37 18.44 -5.54
CA GLU A 3 -7.20 17.35 -6.51
C GLU A 3 -7.46 16.01 -5.80
N ARG A 4 -8.35 15.18 -6.36
CA ARG A 4 -8.75 13.90 -5.75
C ARG A 4 -8.31 12.73 -6.60
N PHE A 5 -7.56 11.80 -6.02
CA PHE A 5 -7.14 10.60 -6.74
C PHE A 5 -6.81 9.43 -5.81
N GLY A 6 -6.83 8.23 -6.36
CA GLY A 6 -6.42 7.00 -5.68
C GLY A 6 -5.08 6.50 -6.20
N ILE A 7 -4.26 5.94 -5.32
CA ILE A 7 -3.00 5.28 -5.70
C ILE A 7 -2.95 3.88 -5.10
N THR A 8 -2.65 2.89 -5.94
CA THR A 8 -2.56 1.50 -5.53
C THR A 8 -1.19 1.18 -4.95
N TYR A 9 -1.13 0.24 -4.00
CA TYR A 9 0.14 -0.25 -3.47
C TYR A 9 0.11 -1.73 -3.09
N ASP A 10 1.24 -2.39 -3.34
CA ASP A 10 1.67 -3.62 -2.68
C ASP A 10 3.11 -3.37 -2.21
N TYR A 11 3.43 -3.66 -0.94
CA TYR A 11 4.77 -3.40 -0.41
C TYR A 11 5.85 -4.23 -1.10
N ARG A 12 5.50 -5.28 -1.85
CA ARG A 12 6.45 -6.06 -2.63
C ARG A 12 6.80 -5.40 -3.98
N CYS A 13 6.08 -4.37 -4.41
CA CYS A 13 6.33 -3.67 -5.67
C CYS A 13 7.35 -2.54 -5.49
N PRO A 14 8.59 -2.67 -6.01
CA PRO A 14 9.60 -1.61 -5.86
C PRO A 14 9.23 -0.32 -6.61
N PHE A 15 8.42 -0.42 -7.67
CA PHE A 15 7.97 0.75 -8.43
C PHE A 15 6.87 1.53 -7.71
N ALA A 16 6.04 0.86 -6.89
CA ALA A 16 5.02 1.53 -6.10
C ALA A 16 5.69 2.51 -5.12
N ARG A 17 6.79 2.11 -4.48
CA ARG A 17 7.57 2.98 -3.60
C ARG A 17 7.86 4.36 -4.21
N LEU A 18 8.32 4.41 -5.47
CA LEU A 18 8.74 5.66 -6.12
C LEU A 18 7.64 6.72 -6.11
N VAL A 19 6.42 6.33 -6.50
CA VAL A 19 5.28 7.27 -6.56
C VAL A 19 4.80 7.61 -5.15
N HIS A 20 4.77 6.64 -4.25
CA HIS A 20 4.28 6.85 -2.88
C HIS A 20 5.21 7.74 -2.06
N ASP A 21 6.53 7.64 -2.24
CA ASP A 21 7.52 8.55 -1.64
C ASP A 21 7.21 10.01 -2.05
N HIS A 22 7.03 10.28 -3.35
CA HIS A 22 6.71 11.63 -3.84
C HIS A 22 5.36 12.15 -3.34
N VAL A 23 4.33 11.30 -3.31
CA VAL A 23 3.00 11.70 -2.82
C VAL A 23 3.06 12.03 -1.32
N VAL A 24 3.74 11.23 -0.50
CA VAL A 24 3.85 11.50 0.93
C VAL A 24 4.65 12.78 1.20
N VAL A 25 5.72 13.05 0.45
CA VAL A 25 6.46 14.32 0.54
C VAL A 25 5.54 15.51 0.24
N ALA A 26 4.81 15.46 -0.87
CA ALA A 26 3.91 16.55 -1.26
C ALA A 26 2.78 16.78 -0.23
N LEU A 27 2.20 15.70 0.32
CA LEU A 27 1.18 15.81 1.39
C LEU A 27 1.74 16.45 2.66
N ARG A 28 2.98 16.10 3.05
CA ARG A 28 3.65 16.70 4.21
C ARG A 28 3.99 18.17 4.00
N ASP A 29 4.30 18.57 2.76
CA ASP A 29 4.57 19.95 2.36
C ASP A 29 3.29 20.78 2.13
N GLY A 30 2.10 20.19 2.32
CA GLY A 30 0.83 20.90 2.31
C GLY A 30 0.14 20.97 0.95
N ALA A 31 0.40 20.03 0.03
CA ALA A 31 -0.36 19.92 -1.21
C ALA A 31 -1.88 19.80 -0.95
N ASP A 32 -2.69 20.52 -1.74
CA ASP A 32 -4.16 20.50 -1.71
C ASP A 32 -4.70 19.22 -2.42
N TRP A 33 -4.31 18.05 -1.91
CA TRP A 33 -4.65 16.73 -2.45
C TRP A 33 -5.47 15.89 -1.47
N ASP A 34 -6.46 15.19 -1.99
CA ASP A 34 -7.27 14.20 -1.29
C ASP A 34 -6.93 12.82 -1.88
N VAL A 35 -5.97 12.14 -1.24
CA VAL A 35 -5.37 10.91 -1.75
C VAL A 35 -5.96 9.70 -1.04
N THR A 36 -6.51 8.77 -1.80
CA THR A 36 -6.89 7.44 -1.29
C THR A 36 -5.79 6.42 -1.57
N PHE A 37 -5.14 5.93 -0.51
CA PHE A 37 -4.17 4.83 -0.61
C PHE A 37 -4.91 3.51 -0.69
N LEU A 38 -4.88 2.84 -1.84
CA LEU A 38 -5.63 1.63 -2.13
C LEU A 38 -4.73 0.38 -2.07
N PRO A 39 -4.96 -0.57 -1.16
CA PRO A 39 -4.20 -1.82 -1.15
C PRO A 39 -4.48 -2.60 -2.44
N PHE A 40 -3.44 -3.15 -3.04
CA PHE A 40 -3.49 -4.03 -4.20
C PHE A 40 -2.67 -5.28 -3.87
N CYS A 41 -3.25 -6.46 -4.03
CA CYS A 41 -2.53 -7.71 -3.76
C CYS A 41 -1.93 -8.26 -5.06
N LEU A 42 -0.61 -8.18 -5.20
CA LEU A 42 0.10 -8.76 -6.35
C LEU A 42 -0.14 -10.27 -6.45
N GLY A 43 -0.15 -11.01 -5.33
CA GLY A 43 -0.40 -12.45 -5.35
C GLY A 43 -1.77 -12.80 -5.93
N GLN A 44 -2.82 -12.10 -5.50
CA GLN A 44 -4.17 -12.30 -6.04
C GLN A 44 -4.23 -12.01 -7.54
N ALA A 45 -3.49 -11.01 -8.03
CA ALA A 45 -3.47 -10.67 -9.45
C ALA A 45 -2.88 -11.77 -10.36
N HIS A 46 -2.18 -12.75 -9.79
CA HIS A 46 -1.65 -13.92 -10.50
C HIS A 46 -2.51 -15.18 -10.32
N VAL A 47 -3.61 -15.12 -9.55
CA VAL A 47 -4.53 -16.25 -9.41
C VAL A 47 -5.41 -16.34 -10.65
N GLU A 48 -5.36 -17.46 -11.35
CA GLU A 48 -6.20 -17.71 -12.51
C GLU A 48 -7.68 -17.87 -12.14
N GLU A 49 -8.57 -17.56 -13.07
CA GLU A 49 -10.01 -17.72 -12.88
C GLU A 49 -10.36 -19.18 -12.52
N GLY A 50 -11.16 -19.35 -11.47
CA GLY A 50 -11.57 -20.67 -10.96
C GLY A 50 -10.58 -21.35 -10.01
N GLN A 51 -9.40 -20.77 -9.77
CA GLN A 51 -8.47 -21.24 -8.75
C GLN A 51 -8.82 -20.68 -7.36
N THR A 52 -8.22 -21.27 -6.32
CA THR A 52 -8.37 -20.79 -4.94
C THR A 52 -7.70 -19.43 -4.77
N ASP A 53 -8.44 -18.48 -4.22
CA ASP A 53 -7.97 -17.13 -3.90
C ASP A 53 -6.78 -17.18 -2.96
N ILE A 54 -5.87 -16.22 -3.10
CA ILE A 54 -4.67 -16.14 -2.25
C ILE A 54 -5.04 -15.92 -0.77
N TRP A 55 -6.22 -15.34 -0.52
CA TRP A 55 -6.75 -15.07 0.80
C TRP A 55 -7.12 -16.35 1.58
N ASP A 56 -7.45 -17.43 0.87
CA ASP A 56 -7.79 -18.73 1.46
C ASP A 56 -6.57 -19.66 1.59
N ARG A 57 -5.42 -19.25 1.04
CA ARG A 57 -4.13 -19.95 1.13
C ARG A 57 -3.01 -18.98 1.53
N PRO A 58 -3.12 -18.37 2.72
CA PRO A 58 -2.25 -17.25 3.10
C PRO A 58 -0.77 -17.62 3.19
N ASP A 59 -0.43 -18.90 3.38
CA ASP A 59 0.94 -19.40 3.41
C ASP A 59 1.66 -19.27 2.04
N ASP A 60 0.92 -19.09 0.95
CA ASP A 60 1.46 -18.93 -0.41
C ASP A 60 1.90 -17.48 -0.72
N ASP A 61 1.59 -16.50 0.14
CA ASP A 61 1.85 -15.08 -0.12
C ASP A 61 2.48 -14.35 1.07
N SER A 62 3.66 -13.78 0.85
CA SER A 62 4.44 -13.07 1.87
C SER A 62 3.99 -11.62 2.14
N GLY A 63 3.04 -11.08 1.38
CA GLY A 63 2.59 -9.69 1.42
C GLY A 63 1.24 -9.46 2.10
N LEU A 64 0.44 -10.50 2.34
CA LEU A 64 -0.93 -10.34 2.86
C LEU A 64 -0.99 -9.64 4.22
N LEU A 65 -0.15 -10.07 5.17
CA LEU A 65 -0.12 -9.48 6.51
C LEU A 65 0.25 -7.98 6.44
N ALA A 66 1.24 -7.63 5.62
CA ALA A 66 1.66 -6.25 5.43
C ALA A 66 0.51 -5.37 4.89
N LEU A 67 -0.25 -5.87 3.92
CA LEU A 67 -1.44 -5.18 3.39
C LEU A 67 -2.55 -5.04 4.45
N GLN A 68 -2.84 -6.10 5.21
CA GLN A 68 -3.87 -6.07 6.26
C GLN A 68 -3.54 -5.07 7.36
N VAL A 69 -2.28 -5.04 7.83
CA VAL A 69 -1.81 -4.06 8.84
C VAL A 69 -1.92 -2.64 8.29
N ALA A 70 -1.54 -2.42 7.04
CA ALA A 70 -1.63 -1.11 6.40
C ALA A 70 -3.07 -0.60 6.30
N ILE A 71 -4.03 -1.46 5.94
CA ILE A 71 -5.45 -1.13 5.90
C ILE A 71 -5.94 -0.74 7.30
N SER A 72 -5.59 -1.55 8.32
CA SER A 72 -5.96 -1.27 9.71
C SER A 72 -5.44 0.09 10.18
N LEU A 73 -4.16 0.40 9.89
CA LEU A 73 -3.58 1.70 10.23
C LEU A 73 -4.20 2.86 9.45
N ARG A 74 -4.37 2.72 8.12
CA ARG A 74 -5.02 3.72 7.27
C ARG A 74 -6.40 4.09 7.80
N ASP A 75 -7.19 3.09 8.18
CA ASP A 75 -8.60 3.27 8.50
C ASP A 75 -8.85 3.63 9.98
N LYS A 76 -7.96 3.22 10.90
CA LYS A 76 -8.15 3.41 12.35
C LYS A 76 -7.17 4.38 12.99
N GLN A 77 -6.00 4.59 12.39
CA GLN A 77 -4.93 5.42 12.91
C GLN A 77 -4.25 6.24 11.79
N PRO A 78 -5.02 7.03 11.02
CA PRO A 78 -4.52 7.69 9.80
C PRO A 78 -3.33 8.62 10.04
N GLY A 79 -3.19 9.20 11.25
CA GLY A 79 -2.04 10.02 11.62
C GLY A 79 -0.70 9.26 11.66
N ALA A 80 -0.73 7.94 11.87
CA ALA A 80 0.46 7.08 11.85
C ALA A 80 0.71 6.44 10.47
N PHE A 81 -0.31 6.42 9.60
CA PHE A 81 -0.29 5.64 8.36
C PHE A 81 0.84 6.06 7.41
N LEU A 82 1.02 7.34 7.12
CA LEU A 82 2.04 7.77 6.15
C LEU A 82 3.48 7.45 6.61
N GLY A 83 3.75 7.51 7.91
CA GLY A 83 5.04 7.09 8.45
C GLY A 83 5.26 5.59 8.27
N PHE A 84 4.33 4.79 8.78
CA PHE A 84 4.34 3.34 8.64
C PHE A 84 4.45 2.89 7.17
N HIS A 85 3.73 3.56 6.27
CA HIS A 85 3.68 3.22 4.86
C HIS A 85 5.06 3.34 4.18
N LEU A 86 5.79 4.42 4.46
CA LEU A 86 7.15 4.60 3.95
C LEU A 86 8.15 3.67 4.62
N ASP A 87 8.08 3.52 5.95
CA ASP A 87 8.99 2.66 6.71
C ASP A 87 8.90 1.20 6.27
N LEU A 88 7.70 0.72 5.93
CA LEU A 88 7.50 -0.65 5.47
C LEU A 88 8.01 -0.86 4.03
N PHE A 89 7.87 0.13 3.14
CA PHE A 89 8.53 0.09 1.84
C PHE A 89 10.07 0.08 1.97
N GLU A 90 10.62 0.90 2.87
CA GLU A 90 12.05 0.94 3.15
C GLU A 90 12.53 -0.42 3.67
N HIS A 91 11.86 -0.98 4.69
CA HIS A 91 12.18 -2.30 5.24
C HIS A 91 12.16 -3.39 4.17
N ARG A 92 11.20 -3.35 3.24
CA ARG A 92 11.04 -4.39 2.22
C ARG A 92 12.08 -4.31 1.09
N HIS A 93 12.58 -3.12 0.76
CA HIS A 93 13.38 -2.90 -0.45
C HIS A 93 14.84 -2.48 -0.19
N ASN A 94 15.15 -1.98 1.01
CA ASN A 94 16.49 -1.48 1.37
C ASN A 94 17.05 -2.12 2.66
N GLY A 95 16.29 -2.99 3.31
CA GLY A 95 16.69 -3.74 4.51
C GLY A 95 17.63 -4.90 4.24
#